data_AF-A0A2E7TPR0-F1
#
_entry.id   AF-A0A2E7TPR0-F1
#
_cell.length_a   1.000
_cell.length_b   1.000
_cell.length_c   1.000
_cell.angle_alpha   90.00
_cell.angle_beta   90.00
_cell.angle_gamma   90.00
#
_symmetry.space_group_name_H-M   'P 1'
#
loop_
_entity.id
_entity.type
_entity.pdbx_description
1 polymer ?
#
loop_
_entity_poly.entity_id
_entity_poly.type
_entity_poly.pdbx_seq_one_letter_code
_entity_poly.pdbx_strand_id
1 'polypeptide(L)'
;MIRFSFILSIVFVLFSCRNKPSYSEIIESKRDFIESSFLGPNSPLLLKDKERFSGLSYYGVDSNYRVRARVVWDINAEPIYLNRDTMKSSLFFPSAILKFSLGSDSFNLT
;
A
#
# COMPACT_ATOMS: atom_id res chain seq x y z
N MET A 1 35.47 13.47 24.63
CA MET A 1 34.87 13.20 23.31
C MET A 1 33.58 12.38 23.36
N ILE A 2 33.44 11.36 24.21
CA ILE A 2 32.23 10.49 24.25
C ILE A 2 30.94 11.24 24.63
N ARG A 3 31.00 12.23 25.54
CA ARG A 3 29.82 13.00 25.98
C ARG A 3 29.19 13.87 24.89
N PHE A 4 29.97 14.41 23.95
CA PHE A 4 29.45 15.23 22.85
C PHE A 4 28.76 14.39 21.77
N SER A 5 29.29 13.19 21.50
CA SER A 5 28.69 12.24 20.53
C SER A 5 27.30 11.78 20.97
N PHE A 6 27.12 11.53 22.28
CA PHE A 6 25.83 11.13 22.85
C PHE A 6 24.76 12.24 22.74
N ILE A 7 25.14 13.49 23.03
CA ILE A 7 24.24 14.65 22.92
C ILE A 7 23.86 14.88 21.46
N LEU A 8 24.81 14.77 20.53
CA LEU A 8 24.56 14.89 19.10
C LEU A 8 23.59 13.80 18.59
N SER A 9 23.77 12.56 19.02
CA SER A 9 22.88 11.44 18.66
C SER A 9 21.45 11.65 19.18
N ILE A 10 21.29 12.13 20.42
CA ILE A 10 19.97 12.45 20.99
C ILE A 10 19.29 13.60 20.22
N VAL A 11 20.05 14.62 19.82
CA VAL A 11 19.52 15.74 19.01
C VAL A 11 19.04 15.25 17.65
N PHE A 12 19.78 14.36 16.98
CA PHE A 12 19.36 13.77 15.71
C PHE A 12 18.10 12.91 15.85
N VAL A 13 18.00 12.08 16.90
CA VAL A 13 16.81 11.26 17.17
C VAL A 13 15.57 12.13 17.43
N LEU A 14 15.72 13.24 18.17
CA LEU A 14 14.64 14.18 18.44
C LEU A 14 14.21 14.98 17.21
N PHE A 15 15.13 15.26 16.27
CA PHE A 15 14.81 15.94 15.01
C PHE A 15 14.09 15.01 14.03
N SER A 16 14.50 13.74 13.94
CA SER A 16 13.87 12.76 13.03
C SER A 16 12.41 12.43 13.37
N CYS A 17 11.99 12.64 14.62
CA CYS A 17 10.65 12.24 15.09
C CYS A 17 9.57 13.33 14.94
N ARG A 18 9.90 14.53 14.44
CA ARG A 18 8.96 15.67 14.43
C ARG A 18 8.09 15.80 13.17
N ASN A 19 8.50 15.23 12.05
CA ASN A 19 7.80 15.44 10.78
C ASN A 19 6.98 14.20 10.40
N LYS A 20 5.69 14.41 10.14
CA LYS A 20 4.87 13.38 9.49
C LYS A 20 5.39 13.20 8.07
N PRO A 21 5.54 11.95 7.59
CA PRO A 21 5.97 11.72 6.22
C PRO A 21 4.94 12.32 5.25
N SER A 22 5.46 12.94 4.19
CA SER A 22 4.67 13.38 3.06
C SER A 22 3.99 12.20 2.37
N TYR A 23 2.96 12.48 1.56
CA TYR A 23 2.26 11.43 0.84
C TYR A 23 3.19 10.65 -0.12
N SER A 24 4.08 11.35 -0.83
CA SER A 24 5.07 10.73 -1.70
C SER A 24 6.00 9.80 -0.93
N GLU A 25 6.50 10.22 0.23
CA GLU A 25 7.37 9.36 1.06
C GLU A 25 6.65 8.10 1.55
N ILE A 26 5.37 8.20 1.90
CA ILE A 26 4.55 7.04 2.26
C ILE A 26 4.41 6.08 1.07
N ILE A 27 4.19 6.61 -0.14
CA ILE A 27 4.05 5.80 -1.34
C ILE A 27 5.38 5.13 -1.72
N GLU A 28 6.49 5.86 -1.76
CA GLU A 28 7.80 5.27 -2.07
C GLU A 28 8.18 4.20 -1.05
N SER A 29 8.02 4.47 0.25
CA SER A 29 8.28 3.47 1.29
C SER A 29 7.43 2.21 1.10
N LYS A 30 6.17 2.36 0.65
CA LYS A 30 5.30 1.22 0.36
C LYS A 30 5.75 0.46 -0.90
N ARG A 31 6.24 1.16 -1.93
CA ARG A 31 6.80 0.54 -3.13
C ARG A 31 8.04 -0.27 -2.80
N ASP A 32 9.01 0.31 -2.09
CA ASP A 32 10.22 -0.38 -1.64
C ASP A 32 9.88 -1.66 -0.86
N PHE A 33 8.91 -1.56 0.06
CA PHE A 33 8.44 -2.72 0.82
C PHE A 33 7.85 -3.80 -0.10
N ILE A 34 6.97 -3.42 -1.04
CA ILE A 34 6.38 -4.38 -1.98
C ILE A 34 7.46 -4.98 -2.88
N GLU A 35 8.36 -4.19 -3.47
CA GLU A 35 9.42 -4.70 -4.34
C GLU A 35 10.34 -5.68 -3.62
N SER A 36 10.72 -5.38 -2.37
CA SER A 36 11.52 -6.31 -1.57
C SER A 36 10.85 -7.67 -1.40
N SER A 37 9.52 -7.72 -1.34
CA SER A 37 8.78 -8.98 -1.22
C SER A 37 8.86 -9.86 -2.47
N PHE A 38 9.14 -9.28 -3.64
CA PHE A 38 9.32 -10.02 -4.91
C PHE A 38 10.67 -10.71 -5.00
N LEU A 39 11.64 -10.35 -4.16
CA LEU A 39 12.93 -11.06 -4.06
C LEU A 39 12.93 -12.08 -2.91
N GLY A 40 11.95 -12.04 -2.01
CA GLY A 40 11.83 -12.92 -0.85
C GLY A 40 11.45 -14.38 -1.17
N PRO A 41 11.45 -15.27 -0.16
CA PRO A 41 11.14 -16.69 -0.33
C PRO A 41 9.68 -16.95 -0.75
N ASN A 42 8.75 -16.09 -0.31
CA ASN A 42 7.32 -16.18 -0.65
C ASN A 42 6.94 -15.39 -1.91
N SER A 43 7.93 -14.96 -2.69
CA SER A 43 7.69 -14.22 -3.92
C SER A 43 6.91 -15.05 -4.95
N PRO A 44 6.00 -14.42 -5.71
CA PRO A 44 5.32 -15.07 -6.82
C PRO A 44 6.25 -15.31 -8.03
N LEU A 45 7.46 -14.73 -8.05
CA LEU A 45 8.41 -14.89 -9.15
C LEU A 45 9.13 -16.25 -9.07
N LEU A 46 9.33 -16.86 -10.24
CA LEU A 46 10.23 -18.00 -10.40
C LEU A 46 11.69 -17.57 -10.18
N LEU A 47 12.57 -18.50 -9.79
CA LEU A 47 13.99 -18.22 -9.55
C LEU A 47 14.67 -17.50 -10.72
N LYS A 48 14.48 -17.99 -11.95
CA LYS A 48 15.00 -17.38 -13.19
C LYS A 48 14.50 -15.95 -13.46
N ASP A 49 13.34 -15.60 -12.91
CA ASP A 49 12.73 -14.29 -13.11
C ASP A 49 13.17 -13.33 -12.00
N LYS A 50 13.46 -13.82 -10.79
CA LYS A 50 14.12 -13.04 -9.72
C LYS A 50 15.50 -12.54 -10.13
N GLU A 51 16.29 -13.37 -10.82
CA GLU A 51 17.62 -12.98 -11.32
C GLU A 51 17.56 -11.84 -12.33
N ARG A 52 16.42 -11.66 -13.00
CA ARG A 52 16.18 -10.63 -14.02
C ARG A 52 15.24 -9.53 -13.53
N PHE A 53 14.83 -9.58 -12.27
CA PHE A 53 13.86 -8.64 -11.71
C PHE A 53 14.54 -7.29 -11.45
N SER A 54 14.04 -6.24 -12.10
CA SER A 54 14.59 -4.88 -12.00
C SER A 54 13.65 -3.90 -11.29
N GLY A 55 12.58 -4.39 -10.66
CA GLY A 55 11.54 -3.56 -10.04
C GLY A 55 10.17 -3.69 -10.70
N LEU A 56 9.15 -3.18 -10.03
CA LEU A 56 7.78 -3.14 -10.53
C LEU A 56 7.54 -1.84 -11.32
N SER A 57 6.61 -1.90 -12.27
CA SER A 57 6.16 -0.71 -12.99
C SER A 57 5.09 0.03 -12.17
N TYR A 58 5.40 1.27 -11.79
CA TYR A 58 4.48 2.13 -11.05
C TYR A 58 4.09 3.36 -11.86
N TYR A 59 2.85 3.80 -11.71
CA TYR A 59 2.45 5.16 -12.09
C TYR A 59 3.15 6.18 -11.19
N GLY A 60 3.37 7.39 -11.70
CA GLY A 60 3.86 8.51 -10.88
C GLY A 60 2.91 8.83 -9.71
N VAL A 61 3.45 9.41 -8.64
CA VAL A 61 2.61 9.85 -7.52
C VAL A 61 1.72 10.99 -7.98
N ASP A 62 0.41 10.75 -7.99
CA ASP A 62 -0.60 11.75 -8.38
C ASP A 62 -1.66 11.88 -7.27
N SER A 63 -1.73 13.08 -6.67
CA SER A 63 -2.69 13.36 -5.60
C SER A 63 -4.14 13.42 -6.09
N ASN A 64 -4.39 13.58 -7.38
CA ASN A 64 -5.76 13.61 -7.93
C ASN A 64 -6.45 12.25 -7.82
N TYR A 65 -5.68 11.16 -7.77
CA TYR A 65 -6.19 9.82 -7.54
C TYR A 65 -6.22 9.44 -6.05
N ARG A 66 -5.81 10.35 -5.15
CA ARG A 66 -5.93 10.18 -3.70
C ARG A 66 -7.23 10.79 -3.21
N VAL A 67 -8.31 10.03 -3.32
CA VAL A 67 -9.66 10.48 -2.97
C VAL A 67 -10.06 10.14 -1.54
N ARG A 68 -10.95 10.94 -0.95
CA ARG A 68 -11.63 10.60 0.30
C ARG A 68 -12.92 9.85 -0.03
N ALA A 69 -12.98 8.58 0.33
CA ALA A 69 -14.20 7.77 0.19
C ALA A 69 -15.07 7.84 1.45
N ARG A 70 -16.40 7.86 1.26
CA ARG A 70 -17.38 7.61 2.31
C ARG A 70 -17.65 6.11 2.37
N VAL A 71 -17.43 5.52 3.54
CA VAL A 71 -17.75 4.12 3.81
C VAL A 71 -19.24 3.98 4.13
N VAL A 72 -19.90 3.07 3.43
CA VAL A 72 -21.28 2.67 3.72
C VAL A 72 -21.25 1.18 4.07
N TRP A 73 -21.45 0.86 5.36
CA TRP A 73 -21.44 -0.51 5.84
C TRP A 73 -22.70 -1.26 5.43
N ASP A 74 -22.54 -2.51 5.01
CA ASP A 74 -23.62 -3.47 4.83
C ASP A 74 -23.52 -4.55 5.90
N ILE A 75 -24.34 -4.42 6.93
CA ILE A 75 -24.40 -5.34 8.06
C ILE A 75 -25.09 -6.66 7.72
N ASN A 76 -25.79 -6.72 6.59
CA ASN A 76 -26.55 -7.88 6.14
C ASN A 76 -25.94 -8.49 4.87
N ALA A 77 -24.67 -8.18 4.58
CA ALA A 77 -24.00 -8.63 3.37
C ALA A 77 -24.01 -10.15 3.23
N GLU A 78 -24.67 -10.65 2.19
CA GLU A 78 -24.62 -12.07 1.84
C GLU A 78 -23.26 -12.43 1.23
N PRO A 79 -22.75 -13.63 1.50
CA PRO A 79 -21.47 -14.04 0.95
C PRO A 79 -21.55 -14.25 -0.57
N ILE A 80 -20.54 -13.77 -1.28
CA ILE A 80 -20.39 -13.93 -2.73
C ILE A 80 -19.20 -14.82 -3.06
N TYR A 81 -19.29 -15.55 -4.17
CA TYR A 81 -18.18 -16.33 -4.70
C TYR A 81 -17.41 -15.53 -5.74
N LEU A 82 -16.11 -15.34 -5.53
CA LEU A 82 -15.21 -14.79 -6.53
C LEU A 82 -14.37 -15.90 -7.16
N ASN A 83 -14.27 -15.86 -8.48
CA ASN A 83 -13.43 -16.77 -9.24
C ASN A 83 -11.96 -16.37 -9.09
N ARG A 84 -11.10 -17.36 -8.85
CA ARG A 84 -9.65 -17.16 -8.87
C ARG A 84 -9.07 -17.74 -10.16
N ASP A 85 -7.94 -17.19 -10.59
CA ASP A 85 -7.17 -17.69 -11.73
C ASP A 85 -6.71 -19.14 -11.55
N THR A 86 -6.70 -19.64 -10.31
CA THR A 86 -6.43 -21.05 -9.96
C THR A 86 -7.63 -21.98 -10.16
N MET A 87 -8.70 -21.52 -10.82
CA MET A 87 -9.98 -22.21 -10.99
C MET A 87 -10.71 -22.59 -9.69
N LYS A 88 -10.26 -22.07 -8.55
CA LYS A 88 -10.92 -22.23 -7.25
C LYS A 88 -11.81 -21.03 -6.98
N SER A 89 -13.06 -21.26 -6.58
CA SER A 89 -13.92 -20.20 -6.06
C SER A 89 -13.53 -19.87 -4.61
N SER A 90 -13.73 -18.63 -4.20
CA SER A 90 -13.59 -18.26 -2.79
C SER A 90 -14.69 -17.36 -2.32
N LEU A 91 -15.09 -17.58 -1.07
CA LEU A 91 -16.17 -16.88 -0.43
C LEU A 91 -15.66 -15.54 0.12
N PHE A 92 -16.35 -14.46 -0.22
CA PHE A 92 -16.07 -13.11 0.27
C PHE A 92 -17.36 -12.50 0.83
N PHE A 93 -17.23 -11.64 1.84
CA PHE A 93 -18.33 -10.88 2.42
C PHE A 93 -18.16 -9.40 2.06
N PRO A 94 -19.00 -8.85 1.16
CA PRO A 94 -18.93 -7.47 0.72
C PRO A 94 -19.47 -6.52 1.82
N SER A 95 -18.74 -6.38 2.91
CA SER A 95 -19.19 -5.73 4.14
C SER A 95 -19.32 -4.20 4.05
N ALA A 96 -18.81 -3.58 2.99
CA ALA A 96 -18.91 -2.14 2.80
C ALA A 96 -18.89 -1.75 1.32
N ILE A 97 -19.49 -0.60 1.04
CA ILE A 97 -19.35 0.11 -0.24
C ILE A 97 -18.61 1.42 0.02
N LEU A 98 -17.52 1.62 -0.70
CA LEU A 98 -16.75 2.86 -0.73
C LEU A 98 -17.30 3.78 -1.83
N LYS A 99 -17.92 4.89 -1.43
CA LYS A 99 -18.45 5.90 -2.37
C LYS A 99 -17.49 7.07 -2.46
N PHE A 100 -17.03 7.42 -3.65
CA PHE A 100 -16.09 8.53 -3.87
C PHE A 100 -16.34 9.19 -5.23
N SER A 101 -15.72 10.34 -5.43
CA SER A 101 -15.73 11.05 -6.71
C SER A 101 -14.31 11.17 -7.25
N LEU A 102 -14.18 11.06 -8.57
CA LEU A 102 -12.93 11.26 -9.29
C LEU A 102 -13.22 12.14 -10.50
N GLY A 103 -12.66 13.35 -10.52
CA GLY A 103 -13.08 14.38 -11.48
C GLY A 103 -14.54 14.79 -11.26
N SER A 104 -15.33 14.82 -12.32
CA SER A 104 -16.78 15.09 -12.29
C SER A 104 -17.64 13.88 -11.91
N ASP A 105 -17.04 12.70 -11.89
CA ASP A 105 -17.78 11.45 -11.90
C ASP A 105 -17.81 10.80 -10.51
N SER A 106 -18.89 10.09 -10.22
CA SER A 106 -19.11 9.41 -8.95
C SER A 106 -18.99 7.89 -9.12
N PHE A 107 -18.25 7.26 -8.22
CA PHE A 107 -17.92 5.84 -8.25
C PHE A 107 -18.26 5.16 -6.93
N ASN A 108 -18.56 3.87 -7.04
CA ASN A 108 -18.75 2.97 -5.91
C ASN A 108 -17.79 1.78 -6.08
N LEU A 109 -17.10 1.40 -5.01
CA LEU A 109 -16.27 0.20 -4.95
C LEU A 109 -16.73 -0.67 -3.79
N THR A 110 -16.91 -1.96 -4.05
CA THR A 110 -17.31 -2.97 -3.07
C THR A 110 -16.09 -3.78 -2.65
#